data_AF-A0A849GNW3-F1
#
_entry.id   AF-A0A849GNW3-F1
#
_cell.length_a   1.000
_cell.length_b   1.000
_cell.length_c   1.000
_cell.angle_alpha   90.00
_cell.angle_beta   90.00
_cell.angle_gamma   90.00
#
_symmetry.space_group_name_H-M   'P 1'
#
loop_
_entity.id
_entity.type
_entity.pdbx_description
1 polymer ?
#
loop_
_entity_poly.entity_id
_entity_poly.type
_entity_poly.pdbx_seq_one_letter_code
_entity_poly.pdbx_strand_id
1 'polypeptide(L)' 'MTAAEDKPFQWPVRVYYEDTDAQGVVYYANYFRFMERARTEWLRSLAVDMVSLMANERR' A
#
# COMPACT_ATOMS: atom_id res chain seq x y z
N MET A 1 -8.83 -22.73 22.45
CA MET A 1 -9.06 -22.37 21.04
C MET A 1 -9.42 -20.89 21.00
N THR A 2 -8.41 -20.02 21.02
CA THR A 2 -8.59 -18.58 20.87
C THR A 2 -8.62 -18.28 19.38
N ALA A 3 -9.72 -17.75 18.86
CA ALA A 3 -9.79 -17.23 17.51
C ALA A 3 -8.63 -16.25 17.33
N ALA A 4 -7.76 -16.49 16.35
CA ALA A 4 -6.76 -15.51 15.97
C ALA A 4 -7.53 -14.23 15.59
N GLU A 5 -7.26 -13.13 16.27
CA GLU A 5 -7.81 -11.82 15.89
C GLU A 5 -7.38 -11.56 14.45
N ASP A 6 -8.35 -11.50 13.53
CA ASP A 6 -8.13 -11.17 12.13
C ASP A 6 -7.84 -9.67 12.03
N LYS A 7 -6.63 -9.28 12.44
CA LYS A 7 -6.22 -7.88 12.44
C LYS A 7 -6.07 -7.41 11.00
N PRO A 8 -6.74 -6.31 10.60
CA PRO A 8 -6.54 -5.76 9.28
C PRO A 8 -5.07 -5.37 9.09
N PHE A 9 -4.54 -5.59 7.88
CA PHE A 9 -3.21 -5.15 7.53
C PHE A 9 -3.09 -3.62 7.67
N GLN A 10 -2.03 -3.14 8.30
CA GLN A 10 -1.76 -1.73 8.51
C GLN A 10 -0.38 -1.36 7.95
N TRP A 11 -0.32 -0.29 7.15
CA TRP A 11 0.92 0.22 6.59
C TRP A 11 1.17 1.68 7.04
N PRO A 12 2.16 1.93 7.91
CA PRO A 12 2.46 3.28 8.35
C PRO A 12 3.11 4.10 7.22
N VAL A 13 2.61 5.31 7.00
CA VAL A 13 3.11 6.24 5.99
C VAL A 13 3.40 7.59 6.63
N ARG A 14 4.52 8.20 6.25
CA ARG A 14 4.83 9.59 6.57
C ARG A 14 4.41 10.49 5.41
N VAL A 15 3.63 11.52 5.71
CA VAL A 15 3.29 12.59 4.78
C VAL A 15 4.36 13.67 4.88
N TYR A 16 4.96 14.02 3.75
CA TYR A 16 5.90 15.13 3.66
C TYR A 16 5.20 16.36 3.08
N TYR A 17 5.82 17.54 3.26
CA TYR A 17 5.28 18.79 2.74
C TYR A 17 5.08 18.74 1.21
N GLU A 18 5.94 18.01 0.49
CA GLU A 18 5.82 17.77 -0.97
C GLU A 18 4.55 17.01 -1.37
N ASP A 19 3.94 16.25 -0.46
CA ASP A 19 2.70 15.52 -0.72
C ASP A 19 1.46 16.42 -0.60
N THR A 20 1.63 17.63 -0.04
CA THR A 20 0.55 18.58 0.27
C THR A 20 0.44 19.71 -0.75
N ASP A 21 -0.76 20.30 -0.86
CA ASP A 21 -1.02 21.46 -1.71
C ASP A 21 -1.14 22.78 -0.91
N ALA A 22 -1.47 23.87 -1.60
CA ALA A 22 -1.62 25.20 -1.00
C ALA A 22 -2.75 25.30 0.04
N GLN A 23 -3.63 24.30 0.14
CA GLN A 23 -4.68 24.22 1.16
C GLN A 23 -4.22 23.47 2.42
N GLY A 24 -2.97 22.99 2.46
CA GLY A 24 -2.38 22.32 3.63
C GLY A 24 -2.88 20.88 3.83
N VAL A 25 -3.47 20.29 2.79
CA VAL A 25 -3.91 18.89 2.78
C VAL A 25 -3.15 18.10 1.73
N VAL A 26 -3.19 16.77 1.81
CA VAL A 26 -2.63 15.90 0.77
C VAL A 26 -3.33 16.19 -0.56
N TYR A 27 -2.53 16.46 -1.59
CA TYR A 27 -3.06 16.66 -2.93
C TYR A 27 -3.73 15.38 -3.44
N TYR A 28 -4.93 15.51 -4.02
CA TYR A 28 -5.79 14.35 -4.34
C TYR A 28 -5.12 13.31 -5.23
N ALA A 29 -4.24 13.71 -6.15
CA ALA A 29 -3.54 12.78 -7.03
C ALA A 29 -2.55 11.88 -6.27
N ASN A 30 -2.07 12.31 -5.11
CA ASN A 30 -1.14 11.53 -4.29
C ASN A 30 -1.83 10.38 -3.53
N TYR A 31 -3.16 10.36 -3.41
CA TYR A 31 -3.88 9.27 -2.76
C TYR A 31 -3.61 7.91 -3.43
N PHE A 32 -3.60 7.86 -4.76
CA PHE A 32 -3.30 6.62 -5.49
C PHE A 32 -1.89 6.10 -5.19
N ARG A 33 -0.91 6.99 -5.01
CA ARG A 33 0.46 6.62 -4.64
C ARG A 33 0.50 5.95 -3.27
N PHE A 34 -0.24 6.47 -2.29
CA PHE A 34 -0.31 5.87 -0.96
C PHE A 34 -1.03 4.52 -0.96
N MET A 35 -2.16 4.42 -1.68
CA MET A 35 -2.90 3.18 -1.83
C MET A 35 -2.06 2.08 -2.49
N GLU A 36 -1.32 2.43 -3.54
CA GLU A 36 -0.48 1.49 -4.27
C GLU A 36 0.71 0.98 -3.43
N ARG A 37 1.32 1.86 -2.62
CA ARG A 37 2.34 1.48 -1.63
C ARG A 37 1.78 0.48 -0.61
N ALA A 38 0.63 0.78 -0.03
CA ALA A 38 -0.02 -0.12 0.93
C ALA A 38 -0.38 -1.47 0.30
N ARG A 39 -0.87 -1.47 -0.94
CA ARG A 39 -1.18 -2.71 -1.70
C ARG A 39 0.07 -3.56 -1.93
N THR A 40 1.18 -2.93 -2.31
CA THR A 40 2.46 -3.63 -2.54
C THR A 40 2.96 -4.29 -1.27
N GLU A 41 2.92 -3.58 -0.14
CA GLU A 41 3.37 -4.09 1.15
C GLU A 41 2.41 -5.13 1.73
N TRP A 42 1.11 -5.00 1.45
CA TRP A 42 0.13 -6.03 1.78
C TRP A 42 0.42 -7.34 1.03
N LEU A 43 0.64 -7.28 -0.29
CA LEU A 43 0.99 -8.46 -1.08
C LEU A 43 2.31 -9.10 -0.62
N ARG A 44 3.31 -8.28 -0.30
CA ARG A 44 4.56 -8.75 0.33
C ARG A 44 4.33 -9.46 1.65
N SER A 45 3.44 -8.95 2.50
CA SER A 45 3.09 -9.59 3.78
C SER A 45 2.46 -10.97 3.60
N LEU A 46 1.84 -11.22 2.44
CA LEU A 46 1.28 -12.52 2.06
C LEU A 46 2.29 -13.42 1.32
N ALA A 47 3.57 -13.03 1.27
CA ALA A 47 4.62 -13.68 0.47
C ALA A 47 4.29 -13.80 -1.04
N VAL A 48 3.39 -12.94 -1.53
CA VAL A 48 3.09 -12.86 -2.96
C VAL A 48 4.13 -11.97 -3.62
N ASP A 49 5.06 -12.59 -4.35
CA ASP A 49 6.00 -11.83 -5.17
C ASP A 49 5.30 -11.33 -6.45
N MET A 50 5.01 -10.04 -6.46
CA MET A 50 4.34 -9.38 -7.56
C MET A 50 5.18 -9.38 -8.85
N VAL A 51 6.51 -9.42 -8.76
CA VAL A 51 7.38 -9.51 -9.95
C VAL A 51 7.20 -10.87 -10.63
N SER A 52 7.23 -11.95 -9.84
CA SER A 52 6.95 -13.31 -10.33
C SER A 52 5.54 -13.44 -10.91
N LEU A 53 4.55 -12.80 -10.30
CA LEU A 53 3.16 -12.85 -10.79
C LEU A 53 3.02 -12.17 -12.17
N MET A 54 3.56 -10.97 -12.33
CA MET A 54 3.53 -10.23 -13.61
C MET A 54 4.35 -10.92 -14.72
N ALA A 55 5.43 -11.62 -14.36
CA ALA A 55 6.22 -12.39 -15.32
C ALA A 55 5.45 -13.60 -15.86
N ASN A 56 4.60 -14.23 -15.04
CA ASN A 56 3.77 -15.35 -15.44
C ASN A 56 2.56 -14.94 -16.29
N GLU A 57 1.97 -13.76 -16.06
CA GLU A 57 0.83 -13.25 -16.85
C GLU A 57 1.19 -12.77 -18.27
N ARG A 58 2.48 -12.53 -18.54
CA ARG A 58 2.98 -12.09 -19.85
C ARG A 58 3.38 -13.26 -20.78
N ARG A 59 3.11 -14.51 -20.39
CA ARG A 59 3.29 -15.72 -21.20
C ARG A 59 1.96 -16.21 -21.72
#